data_AF-A0A356DZ24-F1
#
_entry.id   AF-A0A356DZ24-F1
#
_cell.length_a   1.000
_cell.length_b   1.000
_cell.length_c   1.000
_cell.angle_alpha   90.00
_cell.angle_beta   90.00
_cell.angle_gamma   90.00
#
_symmetry.space_group_name_H-M   'P 1'
#
loop_
_entity.id
_entity.type
_entity.pdbx_description
1 polymer ?
#
loop_
_entity_poly.entity_id
_entity_poly.type
_entity_poly.pdbx_seq_one_letter_code
_entity_poly.pdbx_strand_id
1 'polypeptide(L)'
;ALVIFTSDHGDMLGSHRLQAKNAAFYKEITNIPFIVKPAKSHEGNRNVVVSHPASHIDVTPTVLDYFGIPLPKLLEGRSMLAQFEDPKTQINEHVYCEFTRYEVDHDGFGGLQMMRSVTDGRFKLTINLMDSDELYDLYSDPHEVVNLIDDPSCKEIRNKLHDLLIEHMDHTRDVYRGYQWVARSWRDDREPSWQNSGMTRQRENEEYESRQWDYDTGLPMESAVRGKKLYDVKK
;
A
#
# COMPACT_ATOMS: atom_id res chain seq x y z
N ALA A 1 25.40 14.42 -10.50
CA ALA A 1 24.88 13.07 -10.21
C ALA A 1 23.54 13.22 -9.50
N LEU A 2 22.59 12.34 -9.79
CA LEU A 2 21.43 12.13 -8.94
C LEU A 2 21.90 11.40 -7.66
N VAL A 3 21.52 11.89 -6.49
CA VAL A 3 21.78 11.25 -5.20
C VAL A 3 20.48 11.13 -4.44
N ILE A 4 20.14 9.91 -4.03
CA ILE A 4 18.97 9.61 -3.20
C ILE A 4 19.49 9.05 -1.88
N PHE A 5 19.09 9.66 -0.77
CA PHE A 5 19.36 9.18 0.59
C PHE A 5 18.04 8.71 1.20
N THR A 6 18.03 7.46 1.68
CA THR A 6 16.82 6.81 2.21
C THR A 6 17.17 5.80 3.30
N SER A 7 16.15 5.26 3.96
CA SER A 7 16.24 4.08 4.84
C SER A 7 15.35 2.95 4.30
N ASP A 8 15.56 1.72 4.73
CA ASP A 8 14.64 0.60 4.44
C ASP A 8 13.42 0.61 5.37
N HIS A 9 13.65 0.96 6.64
CA HIS A 9 12.64 1.20 7.67
C HIS A 9 13.21 2.14 8.76
N GLY A 10 12.39 2.52 9.73
CA GLY A 10 12.82 3.26 10.92
C GLY A 10 13.01 2.39 12.17
N ASP A 11 12.90 2.97 13.36
CA ASP A 11 13.03 2.27 14.65
C ASP A 11 12.10 2.91 15.67
N MET A 12 11.40 2.09 16.46
CA MET A 12 10.50 2.55 17.51
C MET A 12 11.23 3.33 18.60
N LEU A 13 12.49 3.01 18.93
CA LEU A 13 13.29 3.69 19.96
C LEU A 13 12.55 3.92 21.31
N GLY A 14 11.62 3.02 21.68
CA GLY A 14 10.81 3.12 22.89
C GLY A 14 9.43 3.76 22.69
N SER A 15 9.13 4.38 21.54
CA SER A 15 7.79 4.83 21.16
C SER A 15 6.80 3.67 21.23
N HIS A 16 5.56 3.95 21.65
CA HIS A 16 4.51 2.95 21.88
C HIS A 16 4.92 1.79 22.81
N ARG A 17 5.98 1.99 23.62
CA ARG A 17 6.63 0.93 24.43
C ARG A 17 7.20 -0.23 23.60
N LEU A 18 7.50 0.02 22.33
CA LEU A 18 8.08 -0.92 21.39
C LEU A 18 9.55 -0.60 21.14
N GLN A 19 10.30 -1.59 20.67
CA GLN A 19 11.71 -1.47 20.29
C GLN A 19 11.92 -2.03 18.88
N ALA A 20 12.93 -1.51 18.18
CA ALA A 20 13.28 -1.93 16.83
C ALA A 20 12.08 -1.75 15.86
N LYS A 21 11.81 -2.78 15.05
CA LYS A 21 10.76 -2.83 14.03
C LYS A 21 10.16 -4.22 14.02
N ASN A 22 8.84 -4.32 13.88
CA ASN A 22 8.09 -5.57 13.78
C ASN A 22 6.67 -5.26 13.27
N ALA A 23 5.71 -6.17 13.51
CA ALA A 23 4.28 -6.07 13.18
C ALA A 23 3.57 -4.82 13.79
N ALA A 24 3.86 -3.65 13.23
CA ALA A 24 3.25 -2.36 13.49
C ALA A 24 3.47 -1.46 12.26
N PHE A 25 2.69 -0.39 12.13
CA PHE A 25 2.89 0.60 11.06
C PHE A 25 2.96 2.03 11.58
N TYR A 26 3.37 2.24 12.82
CA TYR A 26 3.59 3.58 13.36
C TYR A 26 4.64 4.35 12.55
N LYS A 27 4.51 5.68 12.56
CA LYS A 27 5.34 6.61 11.77
C LYS A 27 6.84 6.40 12.04
N GLU A 28 7.22 6.04 13.27
CA GLU A 28 8.60 5.78 13.67
C GLU A 28 9.30 4.73 12.81
N ILE A 29 8.58 3.72 12.31
CA ILE A 29 9.16 2.64 11.51
C ILE A 29 8.81 2.71 10.02
N THR A 30 7.73 3.40 9.65
CA THR A 30 7.23 3.47 8.26
C THR A 30 7.56 4.79 7.55
N ASN A 31 7.65 5.91 8.26
CA ASN A 31 7.94 7.21 7.67
C ASN A 31 9.44 7.51 7.70
N ILE A 32 10.13 6.93 6.74
CA ILE A 32 11.59 6.96 6.58
C ILE A 32 12.09 8.30 6.02
N PRO A 33 13.36 8.66 6.27
CA PRO A 33 13.98 9.78 5.55
C PRO A 33 13.99 9.49 4.04
N PHE A 34 13.65 10.49 3.23
CA PHE A 34 13.79 10.44 1.77
C PHE A 34 14.26 11.79 1.24
N ILE A 35 15.55 11.89 0.90
CA ILE A 35 16.18 13.15 0.48
C ILE A 35 16.78 12.95 -0.90
N VAL A 36 16.40 13.81 -1.84
CA VAL A 36 16.89 13.79 -3.21
C VAL A 36 17.72 15.03 -3.51
N LYS A 37 18.91 14.80 -4.06
CA LYS A 37 19.70 15.82 -4.76
C LYS A 37 19.69 15.47 -6.26
N PRO A 38 18.90 16.17 -7.08
CA PRO A 38 18.91 15.95 -8.53
C PRO A 38 20.26 16.35 -9.16
N ALA A 39 20.55 15.90 -10.38
CA ALA A 39 21.69 16.44 -11.12
C ALA A 39 21.39 17.86 -11.60
N LYS A 40 22.44 18.60 -12.00
CA LYS A 40 22.36 20.01 -12.44
C LYS A 40 21.26 20.32 -13.45
N SER A 41 20.88 19.37 -14.30
CA SER A 41 19.81 19.54 -15.29
C SER A 41 18.40 19.66 -14.67
N HIS A 42 18.21 19.23 -13.43
CA HIS A 42 16.94 19.20 -12.70
C HIS A 42 17.02 19.95 -11.34
N GLU A 43 17.97 20.88 -11.19
CA GLU A 43 18.21 21.63 -9.95
C GLU A 43 17.31 22.87 -9.79
N GLY A 44 16.21 22.97 -10.54
CA GLY A 44 15.29 24.11 -10.50
C GLY A 44 14.65 24.33 -9.12
N ASN A 45 14.46 23.25 -8.36
CA ASN A 45 13.96 23.27 -7.00
C ASN A 45 15.04 22.85 -6.00
N ARG A 46 15.31 23.72 -5.02
CA ARG A 46 16.30 23.50 -3.96
C ARG A 46 15.71 23.86 -2.62
N ASN A 47 16.08 23.11 -1.58
CA ASN A 47 15.58 23.32 -0.21
C ASN A 47 14.05 23.31 -0.11
N VAL A 48 13.40 22.44 -0.89
CA VAL A 48 11.94 22.26 -0.88
C VAL A 48 11.60 21.01 -0.09
N VAL A 49 10.49 21.05 0.64
CA VAL A 49 9.89 19.91 1.34
C VAL A 49 8.58 19.58 0.65
N VAL A 50 8.43 18.32 0.25
CA VAL A 50 7.17 17.77 -0.30
C VAL A 50 6.49 16.98 0.81
N SER A 51 5.24 17.30 1.11
CA SER A 51 4.44 16.64 2.16
C SER A 51 3.44 15.62 1.62
N HIS A 52 3.36 15.44 0.29
CA HIS A 52 2.53 14.42 -0.32
C HIS A 52 3.06 13.01 0.01
N PRO A 53 2.19 11.99 0.12
CA PRO A 53 2.63 10.62 0.31
C PRO A 53 3.61 10.15 -0.76
N ALA A 54 4.65 9.43 -0.33
CA ALA A 54 5.63 8.77 -1.19
C ALA A 54 5.85 7.34 -0.69
N SER A 55 6.05 6.40 -1.60
CA SER A 55 6.34 5.01 -1.26
C SER A 55 7.76 4.64 -1.68
N HIS A 56 8.39 3.72 -0.95
CA HIS A 56 9.74 3.29 -1.28
C HIS A 56 9.80 2.53 -2.63
N ILE A 57 8.68 1.95 -3.08
CA ILE A 57 8.57 1.31 -4.40
C ILE A 57 8.64 2.31 -5.56
N ASP A 58 8.45 3.61 -5.30
CA ASP A 58 8.51 4.68 -6.28
C ASP A 58 9.96 5.01 -6.69
N VAL A 59 10.96 4.55 -5.92
CA VAL A 59 12.38 4.81 -6.19
C VAL A 59 12.81 4.21 -7.53
N THR A 60 12.49 2.94 -7.77
CA THR A 60 12.85 2.25 -9.02
C THR A 60 12.29 2.95 -10.26
N PRO A 61 10.97 3.20 -10.40
CA PRO A 61 10.44 3.90 -11.56
C PRO A 61 10.99 5.33 -11.66
N THR A 62 11.22 6.03 -10.55
CA THR A 62 11.85 7.36 -10.57
C THR A 62 13.24 7.32 -11.19
N VAL A 63 14.08 6.35 -10.81
CA VAL A 63 15.44 6.22 -11.35
C VAL A 63 15.41 5.86 -12.83
N LEU A 64 14.56 4.93 -13.25
CA LEU A 64 14.44 4.54 -14.66
C LEU A 64 13.98 5.72 -15.53
N ASP A 65 12.92 6.42 -15.11
CA ASP A 65 12.38 7.59 -15.79
C ASP A 65 13.40 8.73 -15.87
N TYR A 66 14.16 8.97 -14.79
CA TYR A 66 15.24 9.95 -14.75
C TYR A 66 16.30 9.71 -15.84
N PHE A 67 16.57 8.45 -16.20
CA PHE A 67 17.51 8.09 -17.26
C PHE A 67 16.85 7.86 -18.63
N GLY A 68 15.55 8.12 -18.76
CA GLY A 68 14.80 7.90 -20.00
C GLY A 68 14.64 6.43 -20.36
N ILE A 69 14.70 5.54 -19.36
CA ILE A 69 14.51 4.09 -19.55
C ILE A 69 13.00 3.81 -19.44
N PRO A 70 12.38 3.12 -20.43
CA PRO A 70 10.97 2.74 -20.36
C PRO A 70 10.63 1.97 -19.08
N LEU A 71 9.51 2.31 -18.46
CA LEU A 71 9.07 1.67 -17.21
C LEU A 71 8.42 0.31 -17.50
N PRO A 72 8.91 -0.78 -16.86
CA PRO A 72 8.23 -2.05 -16.91
C PRO A 72 6.84 -1.98 -16.23
N LYS A 73 5.83 -2.60 -16.85
CA LYS A 73 4.46 -2.77 -16.35
C LYS A 73 4.38 -3.52 -15.01
N LEU A 74 5.43 -4.26 -14.65
CA LEU A 74 5.51 -4.96 -13.36
C LEU A 74 5.76 -4.02 -12.18
N LEU A 75 6.16 -2.77 -12.42
CA LEU A 75 6.38 -1.82 -11.34
C LEU A 75 5.04 -1.24 -10.90
N GLU A 76 4.68 -1.46 -9.64
CA GLU A 76 3.46 -0.89 -9.04
C GLU A 76 3.68 0.55 -8.55
N GLY A 77 4.95 0.94 -8.37
CA GLY A 77 5.32 2.31 -7.99
C GLY A 77 5.22 3.29 -9.16
N ARG A 78 5.28 4.58 -8.84
CA ARG A 78 5.18 5.68 -9.80
C ARG A 78 6.43 6.55 -9.79
N SER A 79 6.82 7.06 -10.95
CA SER A 79 7.96 7.98 -11.02
C SER A 79 7.64 9.30 -10.31
N MET A 80 8.53 9.72 -9.42
CA MET A 80 8.50 11.02 -8.75
C MET A 80 9.24 12.11 -9.53
N LEU A 81 9.72 11.83 -10.74
CA LEU A 81 10.48 12.81 -11.52
C LEU A 81 9.72 14.13 -11.73
N ALA A 82 8.42 14.06 -11.96
CA ALA A 82 7.57 15.25 -12.09
C ALA A 82 7.56 16.13 -10.82
N GLN A 83 7.73 15.54 -9.63
CA GLN A 83 7.87 16.29 -8.37
C GLN A 83 9.20 17.02 -8.25
N PHE A 84 10.24 16.58 -8.96
CA PHE A 84 11.53 17.29 -8.95
C PHE A 84 11.41 18.62 -9.72
N GLU A 85 10.54 18.68 -10.73
CA GLU A 85 10.26 19.87 -11.54
C GLU A 85 9.18 20.77 -10.93
N ASP A 86 8.08 20.17 -10.43
CA ASP A 86 7.04 20.88 -9.68
C ASP A 86 6.74 20.16 -8.36
N PRO A 87 7.23 20.69 -7.22
CA PRO A 87 7.02 20.12 -5.89
C PRO A 87 5.55 20.05 -5.45
N LYS A 88 4.64 20.75 -6.14
CA LYS A 88 3.19 20.67 -5.89
C LYS A 88 2.54 19.47 -6.56
N THR A 89 3.22 18.82 -7.49
CA THR A 89 2.71 17.61 -8.14
C THR A 89 2.49 16.53 -7.09
N GLN A 90 1.30 15.96 -7.07
CA GLN A 90 0.98 14.82 -6.22
C GLN A 90 1.07 13.54 -7.05
N ILE A 91 2.07 12.70 -6.75
CA ILE A 91 2.27 11.42 -7.46
C ILE A 91 1.35 10.34 -6.91
N ASN A 92 1.22 10.31 -5.59
CA ASN A 92 0.37 9.39 -4.87
C ASN A 92 -0.69 10.16 -4.08
N GLU A 93 -1.95 9.78 -4.28
CA GLU A 93 -3.04 10.18 -3.39
C GLU A 93 -2.97 9.42 -2.06
N HIS A 94 -2.45 8.21 -2.09
CA HIS A 94 -2.31 7.32 -0.97
C HIS A 94 -1.17 6.31 -1.20
N VAL A 95 -0.61 5.77 -0.13
CA VAL A 95 0.46 4.76 -0.17
C VAL A 95 0.16 3.62 0.79
N TYR A 96 0.79 2.47 0.53
CA TYR A 96 0.52 1.22 1.22
C TYR A 96 1.76 0.69 1.95
N CYS A 97 1.54 -0.04 3.03
CA CYS A 97 2.57 -0.79 3.75
C CYS A 97 2.07 -2.20 4.05
N GLU A 98 2.96 -3.18 3.94
CA GLU A 98 2.65 -4.59 4.16
C GLU A 98 3.62 -5.20 5.17
N PHE A 99 3.09 -6.06 6.04
CA PHE A 99 3.88 -6.86 6.96
C PHE A 99 3.27 -8.25 6.97
N THR A 100 4.07 -9.24 6.56
CA THR A 100 3.72 -10.64 6.67
C THR A 100 4.92 -11.37 7.24
N ARG A 101 4.71 -12.09 8.34
CA ARG A 101 5.72 -12.96 8.93
C ARG A 101 5.11 -14.31 9.24
N TYR A 102 5.86 -15.37 8.95
CA TYR A 102 5.62 -16.71 9.48
C TYR A 102 6.90 -17.15 10.18
N GLU A 103 6.97 -16.99 11.50
CA GLU A 103 8.17 -17.28 12.29
C GLU A 103 8.16 -18.73 12.79
N VAL A 104 9.26 -19.45 12.57
CA VAL A 104 9.44 -20.86 12.97
C VAL A 104 10.64 -21.06 13.91
N ASP A 105 11.72 -20.29 13.75
CA ASP A 105 13.03 -20.60 14.36
C ASP A 105 13.42 -19.67 15.53
N HIS A 106 12.80 -18.50 15.67
CA HIS A 106 12.94 -17.69 16.87
C HIS A 106 11.86 -18.07 17.90
N ASP A 107 12.26 -18.40 19.13
CA ASP A 107 11.40 -18.50 20.33
C ASP A 107 10.67 -17.18 20.71
N GLY A 108 10.57 -16.24 19.75
CA GLY A 108 9.86 -14.98 19.88
C GLY A 108 8.35 -15.12 19.60
N PHE A 109 7.58 -14.24 20.22
CA PHE A 109 6.17 -14.01 19.90
C PHE A 109 6.02 -13.73 18.40
N GLY A 110 5.13 -14.42 17.68
CA GLY A 110 4.81 -13.97 16.32
C GLY A 110 4.08 -14.92 15.39
N GLY A 111 4.28 -16.24 15.45
CA GLY A 111 3.57 -17.20 14.58
C GLY A 111 3.35 -16.69 13.14
N LEU A 112 2.12 -16.80 12.63
CA LEU A 112 1.67 -16.08 11.44
C LEU A 112 1.15 -14.69 11.84
N GLN A 113 1.70 -13.62 11.26
CA GLN A 113 1.22 -12.25 11.36
C GLN A 113 0.99 -11.69 9.97
N MET A 114 -0.20 -11.13 9.73
CA MET A 114 -0.60 -10.56 8.45
C MET A 114 -1.22 -9.18 8.70
N MET A 115 -0.56 -8.15 8.19
CA MET A 115 -1.00 -6.78 8.31
C MET A 115 -0.88 -6.04 6.99
N ARG A 116 -1.84 -5.14 6.76
CA ARG A 116 -1.89 -4.24 5.61
C ARG A 116 -2.31 -2.87 6.08
N SER A 117 -1.64 -1.83 5.57
CA SER A 117 -1.95 -0.46 5.92
C SER A 117 -2.01 0.43 4.68
N VAL A 118 -2.85 1.45 4.74
CA VAL A 118 -2.98 2.51 3.74
C VAL A 118 -3.03 3.86 4.45
N THR A 119 -2.37 4.85 3.86
CA THR A 119 -2.48 6.25 4.29
C THR A 119 -2.63 7.19 3.11
N ASP A 120 -3.47 8.20 3.25
CA ASP A 120 -3.61 9.31 2.31
C ASP A 120 -2.75 10.53 2.69
N GLY A 121 -1.87 10.37 3.69
CA GLY A 121 -1.05 11.43 4.26
C GLY A 121 -1.68 12.17 5.44
N ARG A 122 -3.00 12.06 5.63
CA ARG A 122 -3.68 12.55 6.84
C ARG A 122 -4.19 11.39 7.70
N PHE A 123 -4.99 10.51 7.13
CA PHE A 123 -5.50 9.35 7.85
C PHE A 123 -4.66 8.12 7.52
N LYS A 124 -4.52 7.22 8.48
CA LYS A 124 -3.88 5.92 8.30
C LYS A 124 -4.74 4.82 8.88
N LEU A 125 -5.08 3.84 8.05
CA LEU A 125 -5.81 2.63 8.44
C LEU A 125 -4.84 1.45 8.41
N THR A 126 -4.86 0.63 9.45
CA THR A 126 -4.12 -0.63 9.54
C THR A 126 -5.09 -1.76 9.84
N ILE A 127 -5.06 -2.81 9.01
CA ILE A 127 -5.75 -4.06 9.26
C ILE A 127 -4.76 -5.07 9.79
N ASN A 128 -5.08 -5.66 10.94
CA ASN A 128 -4.34 -6.77 11.52
C ASN A 128 -5.28 -7.98 11.61
N LEU A 129 -4.94 -9.08 10.94
CA LEU A 129 -5.79 -10.27 11.02
C LEU A 129 -5.62 -11.07 12.31
N MET A 130 -4.58 -10.76 13.09
CA MET A 130 -4.22 -11.48 14.32
C MET A 130 -4.43 -10.63 15.58
N ASP A 131 -4.89 -9.39 15.43
CA ASP A 131 -5.14 -8.44 16.51
C ASP A 131 -6.21 -7.41 16.10
N SER A 132 -6.36 -6.33 16.87
CA SER A 132 -7.24 -5.20 16.54
C SER A 132 -6.76 -4.41 15.32
N ASP A 133 -7.72 -3.83 14.59
CA ASP A 133 -7.45 -2.84 13.55
C ASP A 133 -7.22 -1.45 14.16
N GLU A 134 -6.54 -0.58 13.42
CA GLU A 134 -6.18 0.75 13.88
C GLU A 134 -6.54 1.81 12.84
N LEU A 135 -7.06 2.96 13.28
CA LEU A 135 -7.26 4.15 12.47
C LEU A 135 -6.73 5.38 13.21
N TYR A 136 -5.89 6.18 12.56
CA TYR A 136 -5.33 7.40 13.14
C TYR A 136 -5.54 8.61 12.21
N ASP A 137 -5.90 9.77 12.78
CA ASP A 137 -5.78 11.08 12.11
C ASP A 137 -4.42 11.67 12.46
N LEU A 138 -3.45 11.53 11.56
CA LEU A 138 -2.06 11.97 11.74
C LEU A 138 -1.92 13.50 11.83
N TYR A 139 -2.96 14.26 11.48
CA TYR A 139 -2.95 15.71 11.66
C TYR A 139 -3.25 16.11 13.10
N SER A 140 -4.31 15.55 13.70
CA SER A 140 -4.67 15.85 15.10
C SER A 140 -3.92 14.99 16.11
N ASP A 141 -3.50 13.79 15.72
CA ASP A 141 -2.74 12.83 16.52
C ASP A 141 -1.48 12.37 15.77
N PRO A 142 -0.45 13.24 15.66
CA PRO A 142 0.79 12.91 14.95
C PRO A 142 1.63 11.82 15.61
N HIS A 143 1.24 11.37 16.81
CA HIS A 143 1.91 10.34 17.61
C HIS A 143 1.12 9.03 17.66
N GLU A 144 -0.03 8.95 17.00
CA GLU A 144 -0.78 7.70 16.81
C GLU A 144 -1.13 6.97 18.13
N VAL A 145 -1.52 7.73 19.15
CA VAL A 145 -1.84 7.20 20.48
C VAL A 145 -3.34 7.06 20.72
N VAL A 146 -4.19 7.60 19.86
CA VAL A 146 -5.65 7.51 19.94
C VAL A 146 -6.18 6.73 18.74
N ASN A 147 -6.49 5.45 18.95
CA ASN A 147 -7.10 4.62 17.90
C ASN A 147 -8.58 5.02 17.71
N LEU A 148 -8.91 5.47 16.50
CA LEU A 148 -10.25 5.92 16.06
C LEU A 148 -11.04 4.81 15.33
N ILE A 149 -10.57 3.56 15.35
CA ILE A 149 -11.15 2.47 14.55
C ILE A 149 -12.65 2.30 14.80
N ASP A 150 -13.13 2.49 16.03
CA ASP A 150 -14.53 2.34 16.42
C ASP A 150 -15.28 3.68 16.50
N ASP A 151 -14.64 4.82 16.20
CA ASP A 151 -15.28 6.13 16.24
C ASP A 151 -16.31 6.26 15.10
N PRO A 152 -17.62 6.41 15.40
CA PRO A 152 -18.65 6.52 14.38
C PRO A 152 -18.50 7.75 13.48
N SER A 153 -17.87 8.83 13.97
CA SER A 153 -17.62 10.04 13.19
C SER A 153 -16.60 9.83 12.07
N CYS A 154 -15.76 8.79 12.20
CA CYS A 154 -14.75 8.41 11.22
C CYS A 154 -15.22 7.32 10.24
N LYS A 155 -16.48 6.88 10.30
CA LYS A 155 -17.01 5.78 9.48
C LYS A 155 -16.73 5.97 7.98
N GLU A 156 -16.99 7.16 7.45
CA GLU A 156 -16.85 7.44 6.01
C GLU A 156 -15.38 7.32 5.55
N ILE A 157 -14.46 7.99 6.26
CA ILE A 157 -13.03 7.95 5.91
C ILE A 157 -12.42 6.57 6.15
N ARG A 158 -12.79 5.90 7.24
CA ARG A 158 -12.37 4.52 7.54
C ARG A 158 -12.79 3.57 6.43
N ASN A 159 -14.05 3.64 6.00
CA ASN A 159 -14.57 2.78 4.95
C ASN A 159 -13.92 3.08 3.60
N LYS A 160 -13.69 4.36 3.26
CA LYS A 160 -12.97 4.76 2.06
C LYS A 160 -11.55 4.19 2.00
N LEU A 161 -10.77 4.34 3.08
CA LEU A 161 -9.41 3.79 3.15
C LEU A 161 -9.43 2.27 3.05
N HIS A 162 -10.38 1.62 3.71
CA HIS A 162 -10.52 0.18 3.64
C HIS A 162 -10.86 -0.31 2.23
N ASP A 163 -11.73 0.38 1.51
CA ASP A 163 -12.05 0.05 0.11
C ASP A 163 -10.81 0.18 -0.78
N LEU A 164 -10.01 1.25 -0.60
CA LEU A 164 -8.72 1.41 -1.29
C LEU A 164 -7.74 0.27 -0.98
N LEU A 165 -7.66 -0.16 0.28
CA LEU A 165 -6.80 -1.27 0.68
C LEU A 165 -7.20 -2.58 -0.01
N ILE A 166 -8.50 -2.88 -0.07
CA ILE A 166 -9.00 -4.09 -0.74
C ILE A 166 -8.78 -4.01 -2.25
N GLU A 167 -9.04 -2.86 -2.87
CA GLU A 167 -8.74 -2.62 -4.28
C GLU A 167 -7.25 -2.83 -4.56
N HIS A 168 -6.36 -2.28 -3.74
CA HIS A 168 -4.92 -2.48 -3.88
C HIS A 168 -4.54 -3.96 -3.83
N MET A 169 -5.04 -4.71 -2.84
CA MET A 169 -4.79 -6.14 -2.72
C MET A 169 -5.30 -6.93 -3.95
N ASP A 170 -6.40 -6.50 -4.55
CA ASP A 170 -6.93 -7.09 -5.77
C ASP A 170 -6.01 -6.83 -6.97
N HIS A 171 -5.53 -5.59 -7.08
CA HIS A 171 -4.67 -5.12 -8.17
C HIS A 171 -3.26 -5.72 -8.12
N THR A 172 -2.63 -5.75 -6.94
CA THR A 172 -1.28 -6.28 -6.75
C THR A 172 -1.22 -7.79 -6.61
N ARG A 173 -2.39 -8.46 -6.73
CA ARG A 173 -2.55 -9.91 -6.59
C ARG A 173 -2.07 -10.40 -5.22
N ASP A 174 -2.36 -9.68 -4.15
CA ASP A 174 -1.97 -10.06 -2.79
C ASP A 174 -2.30 -11.54 -2.52
N VAL A 175 -1.31 -12.26 -2.02
CA VAL A 175 -1.37 -13.71 -1.80
C VAL A 175 -2.31 -14.11 -0.66
N TYR A 176 -2.62 -13.20 0.25
CA TYR A 176 -3.41 -13.49 1.46
C TYR A 176 -4.90 -13.16 1.36
N ARG A 177 -5.45 -12.92 0.16
CA ARG A 177 -6.88 -12.58 -0.03
C ARG A 177 -7.83 -13.58 0.65
N GLY A 178 -8.86 -13.05 1.29
CA GLY A 178 -9.87 -13.79 2.05
C GLY A 178 -10.93 -12.84 2.59
N TYR A 179 -12.12 -13.37 2.91
CA TYR A 179 -13.20 -12.55 3.44
C TYR A 179 -12.83 -11.85 4.76
N GLN A 180 -11.84 -12.35 5.50
CA GLN A 180 -11.35 -11.78 6.76
C GLN A 180 -10.77 -10.36 6.60
N TRP A 181 -10.26 -10.04 5.40
CA TRP A 181 -9.82 -8.67 5.09
C TRP A 181 -10.99 -7.73 4.83
N VAL A 182 -12.12 -8.24 4.33
CA VAL A 182 -13.28 -7.45 3.88
C VAL A 182 -14.32 -7.33 4.99
N ALA A 183 -14.68 -8.44 5.62
CA ALA A 183 -15.65 -8.50 6.72
C ALA A 183 -14.93 -8.18 8.04
N ARG A 184 -14.89 -6.89 8.37
CA ARG A 184 -14.38 -6.39 9.65
C ARG A 184 -15.55 -6.08 10.58
N SER A 185 -15.35 -6.18 11.89
CA SER A 185 -16.40 -5.97 12.90
C SER A 185 -17.10 -4.60 12.79
N TRP A 186 -16.38 -3.61 12.27
CA TRP A 186 -16.83 -2.23 12.08
C TRP A 186 -17.34 -1.93 10.65
N ARG A 187 -17.29 -2.90 9.72
CA ARG A 187 -17.92 -2.82 8.38
C ARG A 187 -19.28 -3.51 8.41
N ASP A 188 -20.35 -2.72 8.48
CA ASP A 188 -21.73 -3.21 8.48
C ASP A 188 -22.32 -3.45 7.07
N ASP A 189 -21.56 -3.11 6.02
CA ASP A 189 -21.91 -3.22 4.62
C ASP A 189 -21.23 -4.41 3.91
N ARG A 190 -20.48 -5.24 4.65
CA ARG A 190 -19.66 -6.33 4.11
C ARG A 190 -19.95 -7.64 4.84
N GLU A 191 -20.20 -8.70 4.07
CA GLU A 191 -20.47 -10.03 4.60
C GLU A 191 -19.44 -11.06 4.12
N PRO A 192 -19.15 -12.10 4.93
CA PRO A 192 -18.31 -13.20 4.50
C PRO A 192 -18.80 -13.86 3.20
N SER A 193 -17.90 -13.98 2.21
CA SER A 193 -18.23 -14.59 0.92
C SER A 193 -17.04 -15.37 0.38
N TRP A 194 -17.32 -16.56 -0.16
CA TRP A 194 -16.33 -17.36 -0.91
C TRP A 194 -15.79 -16.63 -2.14
N GLN A 195 -16.51 -15.62 -2.64
CA GLN A 195 -16.05 -14.82 -3.76
C GLN A 195 -15.04 -13.74 -3.36
N ASN A 196 -14.81 -13.53 -2.06
CA ASN A 196 -14.04 -12.41 -1.50
C ASN A 196 -14.57 -11.07 -2.06
N SER A 197 -13.71 -10.26 -2.70
CA SER A 197 -14.13 -9.03 -3.39
C SER A 197 -14.70 -9.27 -4.81
N GLY A 198 -14.75 -10.53 -5.28
CA GLY A 198 -15.29 -10.86 -6.60
C GLY A 198 -14.38 -10.55 -7.78
N MET A 199 -13.13 -10.11 -7.54
CA MET A 199 -12.19 -9.73 -8.61
C MET A 199 -11.25 -10.88 -9.03
N THR A 200 -10.84 -10.89 -10.30
CA THR A 200 -9.79 -11.78 -10.85
C THR A 200 -8.40 -11.47 -10.25
N ARG A 201 -7.39 -12.28 -10.61
CA ARG A 201 -6.00 -12.19 -10.09
C ARG A 201 -4.96 -12.34 -11.20
N GLN A 202 -5.27 -11.90 -12.41
CA GLN A 202 -4.28 -11.96 -13.48
C GLN A 202 -3.38 -10.73 -13.39
N ARG A 203 -2.27 -10.72 -14.13
CA ARG A 203 -1.35 -9.58 -14.18
C ARG A 203 -1.24 -9.10 -15.62
N GLU A 204 -1.10 -7.79 -15.78
CA GLU A 204 -0.59 -7.25 -17.03
C GLU A 204 0.86 -7.68 -17.20
N ASN A 205 1.13 -8.26 -18.36
CA ASN A 205 2.43 -8.80 -18.71
C ASN A 205 3.10 -7.90 -19.75
N GLU A 206 4.41 -7.99 -19.85
CA GLU A 206 5.15 -7.32 -20.92
C GLU A 206 4.81 -7.91 -22.28
N GLU A 207 5.02 -7.14 -23.35
CA GLU A 207 4.71 -7.58 -24.72
C GLU A 207 5.48 -8.85 -25.14
N TYR A 208 6.65 -9.08 -24.52
CA TYR A 208 7.50 -10.24 -24.74
C TYR A 208 7.13 -11.46 -23.87
N GLU A 209 6.19 -11.32 -22.94
CA GLU A 209 5.71 -12.40 -22.09
C GLU A 209 4.43 -13.02 -22.67
N SER A 210 4.25 -14.33 -22.48
CA SER A 210 3.03 -15.01 -22.91
C SER A 210 1.80 -14.42 -22.21
N ARG A 211 0.80 -14.03 -23.00
CA ARG A 211 -0.47 -13.52 -22.47
C ARG A 211 -1.22 -14.62 -21.74
N GLN A 212 -1.68 -14.32 -20.53
CA GLN A 212 -2.48 -15.24 -19.74
C GLN A 212 -3.87 -15.41 -20.37
N TRP A 213 -4.39 -16.63 -20.33
CA TRP A 213 -5.77 -16.91 -20.70
C TRP A 213 -6.66 -16.62 -19.51
N ASP A 214 -7.82 -16.03 -19.79
CA ASP A 214 -8.85 -15.73 -18.84
C ASP A 214 -9.46 -17.02 -18.27
N TYR A 215 -9.41 -17.18 -16.95
CA TYR A 215 -9.86 -18.41 -16.30
C TYR A 215 -11.36 -18.68 -16.50
N ASP A 216 -12.19 -17.63 -16.48
CA ASP A 216 -13.66 -17.79 -16.55
C ASP A 216 -14.13 -18.09 -17.98
N THR A 217 -13.47 -17.51 -18.98
CA THR A 217 -13.92 -17.57 -20.38
C THR A 217 -13.10 -18.51 -21.25
N GLY A 218 -11.87 -18.84 -20.84
CA GLY A 218 -10.93 -19.56 -21.69
C GLY A 218 -10.57 -18.79 -22.96
N LEU A 219 -10.61 -17.46 -22.95
CA LEU A 219 -10.20 -16.57 -24.04
C LEU A 219 -8.96 -15.74 -23.63
N PRO A 220 -8.27 -15.06 -24.57
CA PRO A 220 -7.22 -14.11 -24.19
C PRO A 220 -7.76 -13.04 -23.22
N MET A 221 -7.05 -12.82 -22.12
CA MET A 221 -7.41 -11.84 -21.10
C MET A 221 -7.43 -10.42 -21.67
N GLU A 222 -8.52 -9.68 -21.55
CA GLU A 222 -8.60 -8.27 -21.98
C GLU A 222 -8.03 -7.29 -20.93
N SER A 223 -8.29 -7.56 -19.64
CA SER A 223 -7.80 -6.79 -18.50
C SER A 223 -7.45 -7.70 -17.34
N ALA A 224 -6.34 -7.42 -16.65
CA ALA A 224 -5.83 -8.21 -15.54
C ALA A 224 -6.77 -8.34 -14.32
N VAL A 225 -7.40 -7.22 -13.94
CA VAL A 225 -8.18 -7.10 -12.71
C VAL A 225 -9.60 -6.66 -13.07
N ARG A 226 -10.53 -7.59 -13.05
CA ARG A 226 -11.94 -7.39 -13.43
C ARG A 226 -12.86 -8.20 -12.53
N GLY A 227 -14.15 -7.86 -12.51
CA GLY A 227 -15.16 -8.67 -11.84
C GLY A 227 -15.23 -10.06 -12.47
N LYS A 228 -15.24 -11.12 -11.66
CA LYS A 228 -15.40 -12.52 -12.09
C LYS A 228 -16.75 -12.69 -12.79
N LYS A 229 -16.78 -13.53 -13.83
CA LYS A 229 -18.05 -14.05 -14.34
C LYS A 229 -18.46 -15.17 -13.40
N LEU A 230 -19.16 -14.80 -12.33
CA LEU A 230 -19.76 -15.79 -11.45
C LEU A 230 -20.69 -16.67 -12.29
N TYR A 231 -20.63 -17.99 -12.10
CA TYR A 231 -21.63 -18.89 -12.68
C TYR A 231 -22.98 -18.25 -12.46
N ASP A 232 -23.75 -18.06 -13.54
CA ASP A 232 -25.15 -17.67 -13.44
C ASP A 232 -25.78 -18.53 -12.35
N VAL A 233 -25.95 -17.95 -11.16
CA VAL A 233 -26.95 -18.42 -10.24
C VAL A 233 -28.20 -18.10 -11.01
N LYS A 234 -28.70 -19.10 -11.76
CA LYS A 234 -29.90 -19.02 -12.57
C LYS A 234 -30.90 -18.13 -11.83
N LYS A 235 -31.16 -16.94 -12.36
CA LYS A 235 -32.31 -16.15 -11.93
C LYS A 235 -33.57 -16.96 -12.18
#